data_AF-A0AAW9ND43-F1
#
_entry.id   AF-A0AAW9ND43-F1
#
_cell.length_a   1.000
_cell.length_b   1.000
_cell.length_c   1.000
_cell.angle_alpha   90.00
_cell.angle_beta   90.00
_cell.angle_gamma   90.00
#
_symmetry.space_group_name_H-M   'P 1'
#
loop_
_entity.id
_entity.type
_entity.pdbx_description
1 polymer ?
#
loop_
_entity_poly.entity_id
_entity_poly.type
_entity_poly.pdbx_seq_one_letter_code
_entity_poly.pdbx_strand_id
1 'polypeptide(L)'
;MNYSKLQEFIKEYGQDDDFTGGVAESQVNVVQNELVVELPESYKWFLTTYGSGGSFGVDILGVAKSNRAPVVVNTKSYRELGLDKDLVVIENAGEYIYCLNTSKMENNECPVIAWNRQGGLDDYNTVKNFYEFLSQRLLDAKDAWEEDF
;
A
#
# COMPACT_ATOMS: atom_id res chain seq x y z
N MET A 1 -3.33 14.96 6.09
CA MET A 1 -2.45 15.73 5.18
C MET A 1 -3.18 15.95 3.84
N ASN A 2 -2.70 16.78 2.89
CA ASN A 2 -3.19 16.77 1.50
C ASN A 2 -2.08 16.25 0.55
N TYR A 3 -2.41 15.92 -0.72
CA TYR A 3 -1.45 15.29 -1.64
C TYR A 3 -0.14 16.07 -1.76
N SER A 4 -0.21 17.39 -2.00
CA SER A 4 1.00 18.22 -2.13
C SER A 4 1.89 18.15 -0.89
N LYS A 5 1.31 18.23 0.31
CA LYS A 5 2.06 18.10 1.56
C LYS A 5 2.65 16.71 1.75
N LEU A 6 1.97 15.64 1.32
CA LEU A 6 2.53 14.28 1.37
C LEU A 6 3.72 14.15 0.42
N GLN A 7 3.63 14.74 -0.78
CA GLN A 7 4.74 14.73 -1.73
C GLN A 7 5.93 15.56 -1.23
N GLU A 8 5.67 16.71 -0.62
CA GLU A 8 6.69 17.53 0.05
C GLU A 8 7.36 16.78 1.19
N PHE A 9 6.56 16.11 2.04
CA PHE A 9 7.05 15.26 3.12
C PHE A 9 7.98 14.15 2.59
N ILE A 10 7.52 13.38 1.60
CA ILE A 10 8.33 12.31 0.99
C ILE A 10 9.61 12.89 0.36
N LYS A 11 9.54 14.08 -0.24
CA LYS A 11 10.72 14.72 -0.83
C LYS A 11 11.71 15.25 0.22
N GLU A 12 11.22 15.75 1.34
CA GLU A 12 12.04 16.30 2.42
C GLU A 12 12.78 15.21 3.19
N TYR A 13 12.10 14.10 3.45
CA TYR A 13 12.60 13.03 4.33
C TYR A 13 13.03 11.75 3.63
N GLY A 14 12.55 11.50 2.41
CA GLY A 14 12.87 10.29 1.66
C GLY A 14 14.27 10.29 1.06
N GLN A 15 14.86 9.10 0.93
CA GLN A 15 16.13 8.88 0.22
C GLN A 15 15.92 8.37 -1.22
N ASP A 16 16.96 8.45 -2.05
CA ASP A 16 16.90 8.10 -3.48
C ASP A 16 16.52 6.61 -3.73
N ASP A 17 16.71 5.74 -2.73
CA ASP A 17 16.42 4.31 -2.77
C ASP A 17 15.22 3.88 -1.91
N ASP A 18 14.57 4.81 -1.21
CA ASP A 18 13.35 4.54 -0.42
C ASP A 18 12.19 4.08 -1.32
N PHE A 19 12.14 4.59 -2.57
CA PHE A 19 11.12 4.23 -3.54
C PHE A 19 11.71 3.72 -4.85
N THR A 20 10.99 2.82 -5.50
CA THR A 20 11.44 2.25 -6.78
C THR A 20 11.24 3.20 -7.96
N GLY A 21 10.43 4.24 -7.81
CA GLY A 21 10.03 5.15 -8.87
C GLY A 21 8.79 4.65 -9.60
N GLY A 22 7.99 5.61 -10.09
CA GLY A 22 6.69 5.36 -10.71
C GLY A 22 6.73 4.44 -11.94
N VAL A 23 5.65 3.69 -12.14
CA VAL A 23 5.45 2.81 -13.30
C VAL A 23 4.40 3.37 -14.26
N ALA A 24 4.42 2.91 -15.52
CA ALA A 24 3.41 3.30 -16.50
C ALA A 24 2.03 2.71 -16.17
N GLU A 25 0.97 3.38 -16.62
CA GLU A 25 -0.42 2.90 -16.44
C GLU A 25 -0.65 1.49 -17.02
N SER A 26 0.05 1.11 -18.08
CA SER A 26 -0.01 -0.24 -18.63
C SER A 26 0.41 -1.29 -17.60
N GLN A 27 1.37 -0.97 -16.74
CA GLN A 27 1.81 -1.86 -15.67
C GLN A 27 0.80 -1.92 -14.51
N VAL A 28 0.11 -0.81 -14.22
CA VAL A 28 -1.03 -0.80 -13.29
C VAL A 28 -2.14 -1.72 -13.80
N ASN A 29 -2.44 -1.68 -15.10
CA ASN A 29 -3.42 -2.58 -15.72
C ASN A 29 -3.01 -4.05 -15.63
N VAL A 30 -1.71 -4.36 -15.76
CA VAL A 30 -1.20 -5.73 -15.54
C VAL A 30 -1.49 -6.19 -14.11
N VAL A 31 -1.22 -5.35 -13.09
CA VAL A 31 -1.51 -5.68 -11.68
C VAL A 31 -3.01 -5.95 -11.47
N GLN A 32 -3.88 -5.07 -11.97
CA GLN A 32 -5.34 -5.24 -11.89
C GLN A 32 -5.80 -6.56 -12.53
N ASN A 33 -5.31 -6.85 -13.73
CA ASN A 33 -5.67 -8.08 -14.46
C ASN A 33 -5.17 -9.34 -13.75
N GLU A 34 -3.95 -9.32 -13.21
CA GLU A 34 -3.38 -10.47 -12.50
C GLU A 34 -4.06 -10.76 -11.17
N LEU A 35 -4.55 -9.73 -10.49
CA LEU A 35 -5.27 -9.86 -9.23
C LEU A 35 -6.77 -9.97 -9.39
N VAL A 36 -7.30 -9.67 -10.59
CA VAL A 36 -8.72 -9.66 -10.96
C VAL A 36 -9.52 -8.70 -10.06
N VAL A 37 -8.99 -7.49 -9.90
CA VAL A 37 -9.59 -6.42 -9.08
C VAL A 37 -9.43 -5.06 -9.75
N GLU A 38 -10.25 -4.09 -9.36
CA GLU A 38 -10.04 -2.67 -9.64
C GLU A 38 -9.30 -2.02 -8.47
N LEU A 39 -8.20 -1.32 -8.75
CA LEU A 39 -7.42 -0.63 -7.72
C LEU A 39 -7.95 0.79 -7.48
N PRO A 40 -7.96 1.26 -6.22
CA PRO A 40 -8.42 2.61 -5.90
C PRO A 40 -7.49 3.69 -6.49
N GLU A 41 -8.03 4.87 -6.80
CA GLU A 41 -7.28 5.96 -7.45
C GLU A 41 -6.04 6.37 -6.68
N SER A 42 -6.14 6.51 -5.36
CA SER A 42 -5.00 6.86 -4.52
C SER A 42 -3.87 5.84 -4.58
N TYR A 43 -4.16 4.55 -4.71
CA TYR A 43 -3.13 3.53 -4.86
C TYR A 43 -2.55 3.51 -6.28
N LYS A 44 -3.38 3.72 -7.31
CA LYS A 44 -2.88 3.88 -8.70
C LYS A 44 -1.93 5.07 -8.81
N TRP A 45 -2.28 6.21 -8.21
CA TRP A 45 -1.40 7.38 -8.09
C TRP A 45 -0.05 7.02 -7.46
N PHE A 46 -0.06 6.24 -6.37
CA PHE A 46 1.18 5.79 -5.73
C PHE A 46 2.02 4.92 -6.65
N LEU A 47 1.42 3.94 -7.33
CA LEU A 47 2.13 3.10 -8.30
C LEU A 47 2.76 3.94 -9.42
N THR A 48 2.02 4.92 -9.96
CA THR A 48 2.52 5.76 -11.06
C THR A 48 3.51 6.83 -10.63
N THR A 49 3.59 7.16 -9.34
CA THR A 49 4.49 8.20 -8.82
C THR A 49 5.73 7.60 -8.16
N TYR A 50 5.54 6.56 -7.35
CA TYR A 50 6.55 5.98 -6.45
C TYR A 50 6.84 4.50 -6.72
N GLY A 51 5.91 3.78 -7.37
CA GLY A 51 6.06 2.37 -7.69
C GLY A 51 5.85 1.46 -6.48
N SER A 52 6.86 1.33 -5.63
CA SER A 52 6.88 0.56 -4.38
C SER A 52 7.94 1.12 -3.44
N GLY A 53 7.87 0.77 -2.16
CA GLY A 53 8.82 1.21 -1.14
C GLY A 53 8.17 2.11 -0.09
N GLY A 54 9.00 2.84 0.64
CA GLY A 54 8.58 3.66 1.76
C GLY A 54 9.79 4.20 2.52
N SER A 55 9.53 4.92 3.61
CA SER A 55 10.57 5.52 4.44
C SER A 55 10.31 5.21 5.92
N PHE A 56 11.32 5.43 6.77
CA PHE A 56 11.23 5.16 8.22
C PHE A 56 10.84 3.72 8.57
N GLY A 57 11.29 2.75 7.77
CA GLY A 57 10.98 1.32 7.96
C GLY A 57 9.59 0.89 7.45
N VAL A 58 8.80 1.81 6.90
CA VAL A 58 7.57 1.48 6.15
C VAL A 58 7.96 0.96 4.77
N ASP A 59 7.37 -0.15 4.33
CA ASP A 59 7.56 -0.69 2.97
C ASP A 59 6.20 -1.00 2.33
N ILE A 60 5.77 -0.12 1.43
CA ILE A 60 4.53 -0.30 0.68
C ILE A 60 4.80 -1.14 -0.56
N LEU A 61 4.18 -2.32 -0.60
CA LEU A 61 4.19 -3.21 -1.74
C LEU A 61 3.50 -2.55 -2.93
N GLY A 62 4.16 -2.63 -4.08
CA GLY A 62 3.66 -2.13 -5.35
C GLY A 62 4.39 -2.78 -6.51
N VAL A 63 4.96 -1.98 -7.41
CA VAL A 63 5.74 -2.46 -8.55
C VAL A 63 7.19 -1.97 -8.47
N ALA A 64 8.13 -2.92 -8.51
CA ALA A 64 9.56 -2.65 -8.44
C ALA A 64 10.15 -2.23 -9.80
N LYS A 65 11.36 -1.63 -9.79
CA LYS A 65 12.12 -1.17 -10.98
C LYS A 65 12.24 -2.21 -12.11
N SER A 66 12.18 -3.50 -11.77
CA SER A 66 12.25 -4.61 -12.74
C SER A 66 10.91 -4.97 -13.38
N ASN A 67 9.85 -4.17 -13.18
CA ASN A 67 8.44 -4.49 -13.48
C ASN A 67 7.93 -5.76 -12.79
N ARG A 68 8.67 -6.30 -11.82
CA ARG A 68 8.14 -7.28 -10.88
C ARG A 68 7.18 -6.58 -9.93
N ALA A 69 6.04 -7.18 -9.67
CA ALA A 69 5.02 -6.62 -8.79
C ALA A 69 4.96 -7.41 -7.47
N PRO A 70 5.77 -7.06 -6.44
CA PRO A 70 5.66 -7.63 -5.10
C PRO A 70 4.23 -7.63 -4.54
N VAL A 71 3.42 -6.62 -4.85
CA VAL A 71 1.99 -6.58 -4.49
C VAL A 71 1.25 -7.81 -5.03
N VAL A 72 1.50 -8.21 -6.28
CA VAL A 72 0.85 -9.35 -6.91
C VAL A 72 1.31 -10.65 -6.28
N VAL A 73 2.63 -10.82 -6.13
CA VAL A 73 3.22 -12.04 -5.57
C VAL A 73 2.74 -12.27 -4.15
N ASN A 74 2.82 -11.24 -3.28
CA ASN A 74 2.37 -11.36 -1.90
C ASN A 74 0.86 -11.59 -1.82
N THR A 75 0.06 -10.85 -2.57
CA THR A 75 -1.40 -11.04 -2.56
C THR A 75 -1.79 -12.46 -2.96
N LYS A 76 -1.17 -13.03 -4.01
CA LYS A 76 -1.42 -14.42 -4.42
C LYS A 76 -1.00 -15.41 -3.32
N SER A 77 0.17 -15.24 -2.73
CA SER A 77 0.63 -16.09 -1.61
C SER A 77 -0.32 -16.04 -0.40
N TYR A 78 -0.84 -14.87 -0.03
CA TYR A 78 -1.79 -14.77 1.08
C TYR A 78 -3.17 -15.32 0.74
N ARG A 79 -3.61 -15.26 -0.53
CA ARG A 79 -4.84 -15.92 -0.99
C ARG A 79 -4.76 -17.45 -0.81
N GLU A 80 -3.60 -18.06 -1.03
CA GLU A 80 -3.38 -19.49 -0.71
C GLU A 80 -3.52 -19.80 0.79
N LEU A 81 -3.35 -18.79 1.65
CA LEU A 81 -3.51 -18.88 3.10
C LEU A 81 -4.91 -18.49 3.60
N GLY A 82 -5.85 -18.23 2.68
CA GLY A 82 -7.25 -17.90 2.99
C GLY A 82 -7.60 -16.42 2.96
N LEU A 83 -6.71 -15.55 2.44
CA LEU A 83 -7.06 -14.15 2.16
C LEU A 83 -8.15 -14.08 1.07
N ASP A 84 -9.16 -13.24 1.27
CA ASP A 84 -10.23 -13.06 0.30
C ASP A 84 -9.71 -12.53 -1.05
N LYS A 85 -10.37 -12.91 -2.15
CA LYS A 85 -10.01 -12.50 -3.51
C LYS A 85 -10.11 -10.98 -3.70
N ASP A 86 -10.97 -10.30 -2.96
CA ASP A 86 -11.19 -8.85 -3.09
C ASP A 86 -10.26 -8.04 -2.17
N LEU A 87 -9.25 -8.69 -1.59
CA LEU A 87 -8.19 -8.06 -0.80
C LEU A 87 -6.88 -8.03 -1.56
N VAL A 88 -6.19 -6.89 -1.48
CA VAL A 88 -4.87 -6.68 -2.08
C VAL A 88 -3.88 -6.28 -0.98
N VAL A 89 -2.82 -7.07 -0.81
CA VAL A 89 -1.82 -6.86 0.24
C VAL A 89 -0.88 -5.73 -0.13
N ILE A 90 -0.84 -4.67 0.67
CA ILE A 90 -0.05 -3.46 0.43
C ILE A 90 1.11 -3.27 1.41
N GLU A 91 1.09 -3.92 2.58
CA GLU A 91 2.21 -3.90 3.53
C GLU A 91 2.15 -5.17 4.39
N ASN A 92 3.30 -5.73 4.73
CA ASN A 92 3.42 -6.77 5.75
C ASN A 92 4.05 -6.17 7.01
N ALA A 93 3.23 -5.97 8.05
CA ALA A 93 3.63 -5.38 9.32
C ALA A 93 4.06 -6.45 10.36
N GLY A 94 4.42 -7.65 9.90
CA GLY A 94 4.85 -8.76 10.76
C GLY A 94 3.68 -9.60 11.27
N GLU A 95 3.01 -9.16 12.33
CA GLU A 95 1.91 -9.92 12.96
C GLU A 95 0.62 -9.91 12.13
N TYR A 96 0.46 -8.87 11.31
CA TYR A 96 -0.67 -8.69 10.41
C TYR A 96 -0.19 -8.05 9.10
N ILE A 97 -1.08 -8.05 8.11
CA ILE A 97 -0.87 -7.36 6.84
C ILE A 97 -1.92 -6.28 6.67
N TYR A 98 -1.57 -5.20 5.98
CA TYR A 98 -2.54 -4.22 5.52
C TYR A 98 -3.00 -4.56 4.11
N CYS A 99 -4.31 -4.51 3.91
CA CYS A 99 -4.95 -4.83 2.64
C CYS A 99 -5.87 -3.71 2.17
N LEU A 100 -5.88 -3.43 0.87
CA LEU A 100 -6.98 -2.73 0.22
C LEU A 100 -8.17 -3.66 0.13
N ASN A 101 -9.35 -3.21 0.57
CA ASN A 101 -10.59 -3.97 0.46
C ASN A 101 -11.41 -3.50 -0.74
N THR A 102 -11.09 -4.03 -1.92
CA THR A 102 -11.68 -3.59 -3.19
C THR A 102 -13.15 -3.98 -3.34
N SER A 103 -13.68 -4.87 -2.48
CA SER A 103 -15.12 -5.16 -2.43
C SER A 103 -15.96 -4.00 -1.90
N LYS A 104 -15.34 -3.07 -1.15
CA LYS A 104 -15.97 -1.89 -0.53
C LYS A 104 -15.61 -0.59 -1.28
N MET A 105 -15.57 -0.64 -2.60
CA MET A 105 -15.23 0.52 -3.45
C MET A 105 -16.36 1.57 -3.43
N GLU A 106 -16.03 2.81 -3.10
CA GLU A 106 -16.92 3.96 -3.12
C GLU A 106 -16.16 5.20 -3.64
N ASN A 107 -16.71 5.91 -4.62
CA ASN A 107 -16.07 7.08 -5.25
C ASN A 107 -14.62 6.82 -5.73
N ASN A 108 -14.37 5.63 -6.29
CA ASN A 108 -13.07 5.13 -6.75
C ASN A 108 -12.00 4.98 -5.65
N GLU A 109 -12.41 4.95 -4.39
CA GLU A 109 -11.55 4.62 -3.26
C GLU A 109 -12.10 3.42 -2.50
N CYS A 110 -11.24 2.73 -1.76
CA CYS A 110 -11.65 1.64 -0.91
C CYS A 110 -10.87 1.66 0.42
N PRO A 111 -11.45 1.12 1.50
CA PRO A 111 -10.78 1.13 2.79
C PRO A 111 -9.52 0.27 2.79
N VAL A 112 -8.56 0.67 3.62
CA VAL A 112 -7.41 -0.15 4.03
C VAL A 112 -7.76 -0.80 5.37
N ILE A 113 -7.58 -2.11 5.48
CA ILE A 113 -7.88 -2.89 6.68
C ILE A 113 -6.70 -3.75 7.08
N ALA A 114 -6.58 -4.05 8.37
CA ALA A 114 -5.65 -5.06 8.84
C ALA A 114 -6.26 -6.46 8.68
N TRP A 115 -5.43 -7.43 8.31
CA TRP A 115 -5.79 -8.83 8.26
C TRP A 115 -4.72 -9.66 8.98
N ASN A 116 -5.15 -10.60 9.82
CA ASN A 116 -4.26 -11.60 10.38
C ASN A 116 -4.85 -13.00 10.22
N ARG A 117 -3.98 -14.00 10.15
CA ARG A 117 -4.41 -15.37 9.83
C ARG A 117 -5.26 -16.01 10.92
N GLN A 118 -5.06 -15.64 12.18
CA GLN A 118 -5.74 -16.29 13.32
C GLN A 118 -7.16 -15.75 13.57
N GLY A 119 -7.36 -14.45 13.35
CA GLY A 119 -8.59 -13.71 13.61
C GLY A 119 -9.33 -13.22 12.37
N GLY A 120 -8.69 -13.27 11.18
CA GLY A 120 -9.28 -12.81 9.93
C GLY A 120 -9.21 -11.28 9.78
N LEU A 121 -10.26 -10.68 9.24
CA LEU A 121 -10.37 -9.23 9.03
C LEU A 121 -10.51 -8.52 10.38
N ASP A 122 -9.65 -7.53 10.62
CA ASP A 122 -9.78 -6.63 11.75
C ASP A 122 -10.33 -5.28 11.27
N ASP A 123 -11.67 -5.17 11.29
CA ASP A 123 -12.38 -3.95 10.89
C ASP A 123 -12.17 -2.79 11.90
N TYR A 124 -11.57 -3.01 13.08
CA TYR A 124 -11.27 -1.94 14.04
C TYR A 124 -10.12 -1.03 13.57
N ASN A 125 -9.16 -1.58 12.82
CA ASN A 125 -8.01 -0.86 12.28
C ASN A 125 -8.22 -0.52 10.79
N THR A 126 -9.30 0.22 10.51
CA THR A 126 -9.70 0.59 9.15
C THR A 126 -9.43 2.07 8.86
N VAL A 127 -8.73 2.35 7.76
CA VAL A 127 -8.59 3.70 7.20
C VAL A 127 -9.42 3.81 5.93
N LYS A 128 -10.00 4.98 5.65
CA LYS A 128 -11.04 5.13 4.59
C LYS A 128 -10.50 4.92 3.18
N ASN A 129 -9.24 5.25 2.94
CA ASN A 129 -8.59 5.17 1.63
C ASN A 129 -7.08 5.01 1.80
N PHE A 130 -6.41 4.59 0.73
CA PHE A 130 -4.97 4.37 0.74
C PHE A 130 -4.16 5.66 0.95
N TYR A 131 -4.63 6.80 0.46
CA TYR A 131 -3.96 8.08 0.66
C TYR A 131 -3.87 8.47 2.16
N GLU A 132 -4.97 8.36 2.90
CA GLU A 132 -5.02 8.60 4.34
C GLU A 132 -4.12 7.61 5.08
N PHE A 133 -4.17 6.33 4.68
CA PHE A 133 -3.32 5.28 5.25
C PHE A 133 -1.84 5.62 5.08
N LEU A 134 -1.38 5.89 3.86
CA LEU A 134 0.02 6.21 3.58
C LEU A 134 0.48 7.46 4.35
N SER A 135 -0.38 8.48 4.42
CA SER A 135 -0.08 9.71 5.15
C SER A 135 0.10 9.45 6.64
N GLN A 136 -0.82 8.73 7.28
CA GLN A 136 -0.74 8.40 8.70
C GLN A 136 0.46 7.49 8.96
N ARG A 137 0.64 6.46 8.14
CA ARG A 137 1.68 5.44 8.30
C ARG A 137 3.08 6.04 8.28
N LEU A 138 3.37 6.97 7.36
CA LEU A 138 4.67 7.64 7.28
C LEU A 138 4.89 8.67 8.38
N LEU A 139 3.83 9.38 8.81
CA LEU A 139 3.93 10.32 9.94
C LEU A 139 4.22 9.59 11.24
N ASP A 140 3.44 8.55 11.55
CA ASP A 140 3.64 7.75 12.76
C ASP A 140 5.02 7.09 12.78
N ALA A 141 5.49 6.60 11.63
CA ALA A 141 6.81 6.00 11.52
C ALA A 141 7.94 7.03 11.71
N LYS A 142 7.76 8.25 11.20
CA LYS A 142 8.71 9.34 11.43
C LYS A 142 8.77 9.74 12.91
N ASP A 143 7.61 9.93 13.55
CA ASP A 143 7.54 10.33 14.95
C ASP A 143 8.22 9.28 15.85
N ALA A 144 7.95 7.99 15.59
CA ALA A 144 8.63 6.89 16.29
C ALA A 144 10.14 6.88 16.05
N TRP A 145 10.58 7.19 14.82
CA TRP A 145 12.01 7.25 14.49
C TRP A 145 12.73 8.40 15.20
N GLU A 146 12.04 9.50 15.52
CA GLU A 146 12.62 10.62 16.28
C GLU A 146 12.64 10.39 17.79
N GLU A 147 11.71 9.60 18.34
CA GLU A 147 11.70 9.25 19.78
C GLU A 147 12.86 8.32 20.18
N ASP A 148 13.45 7.60 19.23
CA ASP A 148 14.59 6.70 19.44
C ASP A 148 15.96 7.42 19.47
N PHE A 149 16.02 8.76 19.33
CA PHE A 149 17.24 9.59 19.38
C PHE A 149 17.19 10.69 20.43
#